data_AF-A0A662ZL86-F1
#
_entry.id   AF-A0A662ZL86-F1
#
_cell.length_a   1.000
_cell.length_b   1.000
_cell.length_c   1.000
_cell.angle_alpha   90.00
_cell.angle_beta   90.00
_cell.angle_gamma   90.00
#
_symmetry.space_group_name_H-M   'P 1'
#
loop_
_entity.id
_entity.type
_entity.pdbx_description
1 polymer ?
#
loop_
_entity_poly.entity_id
_entity_poly.type
_entity_poly.pdbx_seq_one_letter_code
_entity_poly.pdbx_strand_id
1 'polypeptide(L)'
;MAAAQIYNMLMEYPGNVTVKIDGIAASAASVIAMAGTKVCVSPVSMLMIHNPMTFAFGNTAEMQKAIDMLGEVKESIINAYEIKTGMSRAKLSRLMDAETWMNANKAVELGFADEILQREPSSENEMTEAAATAFSRASVTNSLMEKLSARCRIEAKPTETKTNERSVDDLMERLNLIRN
;
A
#
# COMPACT_ATOMS: atom_id res chain seq x y z
N MET A 1 30.50 9.06 0.96
CA MET A 1 29.15 8.75 1.49
C MET A 1 28.61 7.49 0.82
N ALA A 2 27.93 6.60 1.55
CA ALA A 2 27.40 5.35 1.00
C ALA A 2 26.40 5.56 -0.16
N ALA A 3 25.54 6.57 -0.07
CA ALA A 3 24.56 6.87 -1.12
C ALA A 3 25.18 7.25 -2.47
N ALA A 4 26.27 8.03 -2.47
CA ALA A 4 26.98 8.37 -3.71
C ALA A 4 27.59 7.14 -4.39
N GLN A 5 28.07 6.17 -3.59
CA GLN A 5 28.59 4.91 -4.12
C GLN A 5 27.47 4.07 -4.75
N ILE A 6 26.32 3.96 -4.10
CA ILE A 6 25.15 3.27 -4.67
C ILE A 6 24.68 3.97 -5.94
N TYR A 7 24.57 5.30 -5.92
CA TYR A 7 24.23 6.10 -7.09
C TYR A 7 25.17 5.79 -8.27
N ASN A 8 26.49 5.83 -8.05
CA ASN A 8 27.47 5.55 -9.09
C ASN A 8 27.37 4.11 -9.61
N MET A 9 27.21 3.12 -8.72
CA MET A 9 27.03 1.72 -9.13
C MET A 9 25.79 1.52 -10.01
N LEU A 10 24.70 2.25 -9.73
CA LEU A 10 23.49 2.21 -10.54
C LEU A 10 23.67 2.95 -11.87
N MET A 11 24.39 4.07 -11.89
CA MET A 11 24.70 4.81 -13.12
C MET A 11 25.68 4.06 -14.04
N GLU A 12 26.59 3.27 -13.49
CA GLU A 12 27.55 2.43 -14.23
C GLU A 12 26.91 1.12 -14.74
N TYR A 13 25.73 0.75 -14.24
CA TYR A 13 25.06 -0.46 -14.68
C TYR A 13 24.66 -0.33 -16.17
N PRO A 14 25.06 -1.27 -17.05
CA PRO A 14 24.84 -1.14 -18.50
C PRO A 14 23.37 -1.31 -18.92
N GLY A 15 22.52 -1.81 -18.03
CA GLY A 15 21.09 -1.98 -18.28
C GLY A 15 20.25 -0.83 -17.76
N ASN A 16 18.94 -0.91 -17.99
CA ASN A 16 17.99 0.07 -17.46
C ASN A 16 17.73 -0.18 -15.98
N VAL A 17 17.84 0.86 -15.15
CA VAL A 17 17.47 0.83 -13.73
C VAL A 17 16.11 1.48 -13.57
N THR A 18 15.12 0.71 -13.09
CA THR A 18 13.82 1.24 -12.68
C THR A 18 13.76 1.37 -11.17
N VAL A 19 13.67 2.59 -10.67
CA VAL A 19 13.43 2.89 -9.25
C VAL A 19 11.94 3.07 -9.04
N LYS A 20 11.40 2.36 -8.05
CA LYS A 20 10.01 2.51 -7.61
C LYS A 20 9.99 3.06 -6.18
N ILE A 21 9.39 4.23 -6.00
CA ILE A 21 9.16 4.84 -4.69
C ILE A 21 7.74 4.49 -4.28
N ASP A 22 7.57 3.46 -3.45
CA ASP A 22 6.26 2.92 -3.03
C ASP A 22 5.85 3.32 -1.60
N GLY A 23 6.75 3.93 -0.83
CA GLY A 23 6.50 4.54 0.47
C GLY A 23 7.11 5.94 0.58
N ILE A 24 8.40 6.01 0.89
CA ILE A 24 9.13 7.26 1.07
C ILE A 24 10.55 7.17 0.50
N ALA A 25 10.97 8.21 -0.22
CA ALA A 25 12.38 8.44 -0.58
C ALA A 25 12.81 9.82 -0.06
N ALA A 26 13.51 9.86 1.07
CA ALA A 26 13.91 11.10 1.72
C ALA A 26 15.43 11.16 1.90
N SER A 27 16.00 12.36 1.82
CA SER A 27 17.43 12.59 2.10
C SER A 27 18.33 11.75 1.18
N ALA A 28 19.27 10.99 1.71
CA ALA A 28 20.16 10.14 0.93
C ALA A 28 19.44 9.17 -0.04
N ALA A 29 18.22 8.71 0.30
CA ALA A 29 17.44 7.83 -0.57
C ALA A 29 16.91 8.56 -1.82
N SER A 30 16.56 9.85 -1.73
CA SER A 30 16.15 10.61 -2.91
C SER A 30 17.32 10.84 -3.87
N VAL A 31 18.55 10.99 -3.37
CA VAL A 31 19.76 11.02 -4.22
C VAL A 31 19.92 9.70 -4.99
N ILE A 32 19.83 8.55 -4.31
CA ILE A 32 19.96 7.23 -4.95
C ILE A 32 18.89 7.05 -6.02
N ALA A 33 17.65 7.48 -5.74
CA ALA A 33 16.55 7.35 -6.70
C ALA A 33 16.85 8.06 -8.04
N MET A 34 17.63 9.14 -8.02
CA MET A 34 17.99 9.88 -9.24
C MET A 34 18.93 9.10 -10.17
N ALA A 35 19.53 8.00 -9.73
CA ALA A 35 20.32 7.12 -10.60
C ALA A 35 19.44 6.26 -11.53
N GLY A 36 18.13 6.21 -11.28
CA GLY A 36 17.21 5.44 -12.10
C GLY A 36 17.07 6.03 -13.49
N THR A 37 17.29 5.18 -14.52
CA THR A 37 16.88 5.48 -15.89
C THR A 37 15.38 5.81 -15.95
N LYS A 38 14.59 5.12 -15.12
CA LYS A 38 13.17 5.41 -14.88
C LYS A 38 12.89 5.45 -13.38
N VAL A 39 12.16 6.45 -12.92
CA VAL A 39 11.75 6.67 -11.53
C VAL A 39 10.23 6.77 -11.49
N CYS A 40 9.59 5.76 -10.90
CA CYS A 40 8.15 5.71 -10.72
C CYS A 40 7.80 5.95 -9.25
N VAL A 41 6.73 6.70 -9.00
CA VAL A 41 6.30 7.06 -7.64
C VAL A 41 4.87 6.62 -7.39
N SER A 42 4.59 5.92 -6.29
CA SER A 42 3.22 5.52 -5.93
C SER A 42 2.36 6.75 -5.62
N PRO A 43 1.05 6.73 -5.93
CA PRO A 43 0.15 7.87 -5.68
C PRO A 43 0.13 8.34 -4.21
N VAL A 44 0.46 7.45 -3.27
CA VAL A 44 0.46 7.71 -1.82
C VAL A 44 1.86 7.88 -1.23
N SER A 45 2.89 7.98 -2.08
CA SER A 45 4.28 8.13 -1.65
C SER A 45 4.72 9.58 -1.50
N MET A 46 5.83 9.75 -0.77
CA MET A 46 6.49 11.03 -0.59
C MET A 46 7.96 10.98 -1.01
N LEU A 47 8.44 12.08 -1.58
CA LEU A 47 9.85 12.34 -1.85
C LEU A 47 10.28 13.58 -1.08
N MET A 48 11.47 13.56 -0.47
CA MET A 48 12.01 14.71 0.26
C MET A 48 13.47 14.96 -0.08
N ILE A 49 13.80 16.25 -0.25
CA ILE A 49 15.18 16.74 -0.41
C ILE A 49 15.47 17.83 0.63
N HIS A 50 16.68 17.82 1.17
CA HIS A 50 17.16 18.79 2.15
C HIS A 50 18.68 18.89 2.09
N ASN A 51 19.25 19.89 2.76
CA ASN A 51 20.69 20.09 2.83
C ASN A 51 21.40 18.93 3.56
N PRO A 52 22.67 18.61 3.22
CA PRO A 52 23.43 17.63 3.98
C PRO A 52 23.59 18.09 5.43
N MET A 53 23.58 17.12 6.34
CA MET A 53 23.68 17.36 7.77
C MET A 53 24.80 16.50 8.36
N THR A 54 25.52 17.06 9.33
CA THR A 54 26.50 16.34 10.13
C THR A 54 26.49 16.86 11.57
N PHE A 55 27.11 16.12 12.47
CA PHE A 55 27.50 16.62 13.79
C PHE A 55 28.98 16.98 13.76
N ALA A 56 29.33 18.16 14.27
CA ALA A 56 30.71 18.62 14.41
C ALA A 56 30.91 19.25 15.79
N PHE A 57 32.12 19.12 16.35
CA PHE A 57 32.52 19.74 17.60
C PHE A 57 33.97 20.20 17.50
N GLY A 58 34.30 21.35 18.08
CA GLY A 58 35.65 21.90 17.99
C GLY A 58 35.71 23.43 18.08
N ASN A 59 36.89 23.98 17.82
CA ASN A 59 37.13 25.42 17.71
C ASN A 59 36.61 25.99 16.38
N THR A 60 36.73 27.31 16.19
CA THR A 60 36.25 28.01 15.00
C THR A 60 36.81 27.45 13.68
N ALA A 61 38.09 27.06 13.64
CA ALA A 61 38.68 26.50 12.43
C ALA A 61 38.13 25.11 12.10
N GLU A 62 37.83 24.30 13.12
CA GLU A 62 37.19 23.00 12.94
C GLU A 62 35.73 23.14 12.47
N MET A 63 35.00 24.13 12.98
CA MET A 63 33.64 24.44 12.50
C MET A 63 33.65 24.93 11.05
N GLN A 64 34.60 25.78 10.67
CA GLN A 64 34.72 26.23 9.29
C GLN A 64 34.99 25.06 8.33
N LYS A 65 35.89 24.13 8.69
CA LYS A 65 36.14 22.92 7.89
C LYS A 65 34.89 22.06 7.72
N ALA A 66 34.05 21.96 8.76
CA ALA A 66 32.79 21.22 8.66
C ALA A 66 31.79 21.91 7.73
N ILE A 67 31.70 23.24 7.77
CA ILE A 67 30.87 24.05 6.86
C ILE A 67 31.33 23.85 5.41
N ASP A 68 32.63 23.99 5.15
CA ASP A 68 33.21 23.84 3.81
C ASP A 68 32.93 22.43 3.26
N MET A 69 33.11 21.39 4.08
CA MET A 69 32.81 20.00 3.73
C MET A 69 31.33 19.79 3.39
N LEU A 70 30.40 20.34 4.18
CA LEU A 70 28.97 20.27 3.88
C LEU A 70 28.62 20.99 2.58
N GLY A 71 29.32 22.09 2.27
CA GLY A 71 29.22 22.80 1.00
C GLY A 71 29.57 21.90 -0.19
N GLU A 72 30.73 21.23 -0.14
CA GLU A 72 31.15 20.30 -1.20
C GLU A 72 30.17 19.11 -1.36
N VAL A 73 29.67 18.57 -0.25
CA VAL A 73 28.66 17.49 -0.28
C VAL A 73 27.36 17.99 -0.93
N LYS A 74 26.93 19.22 -0.62
CA LYS A 74 25.74 19.82 -1.23
C LYS A 74 25.90 19.96 -2.74
N GLU A 75 27.04 20.44 -3.21
CA GLU A 75 27.32 20.57 -4.65
C GLU A 75 27.27 19.20 -5.36
N SER A 76 27.82 18.15 -4.74
CA SER A 76 27.73 16.79 -5.27
C SER A 76 26.30 16.26 -5.34
N ILE A 77 25.46 16.58 -4.35
CA ILE A 77 24.04 16.18 -4.33
C ILE A 77 23.26 16.94 -5.43
N ILE A 78 23.50 18.25 -5.58
CA ILE A 78 22.86 19.06 -6.62
C ILE A 78 23.16 18.50 -8.01
N ASN A 79 24.37 17.97 -8.27
CA ASN A 79 24.69 17.35 -9.56
C ASN A 79 23.71 16.23 -9.92
N ALA A 80 23.41 15.32 -8.98
CA ALA A 80 22.49 14.21 -9.22
C ALA A 80 21.06 14.72 -9.50
N TYR A 81 20.60 15.72 -8.75
CA TYR A 81 19.28 16.32 -8.97
C TYR A 81 19.21 17.12 -10.28
N GLU A 82 20.25 17.85 -10.64
CA GLU A 82 20.32 18.62 -11.89
C GLU A 82 20.25 17.69 -13.11
N ILE A 83 21.01 16.59 -13.08
CA ILE A 83 20.99 15.58 -14.14
C ILE A 83 19.59 14.98 -14.31
N LYS A 84 18.91 14.63 -13.22
CA LYS A 84 17.58 13.98 -13.30
C LYS A 84 16.46 14.96 -13.65
N THR A 85 16.46 16.15 -13.05
CA THR A 85 15.34 17.11 -13.14
C THR A 85 15.48 18.13 -14.26
N GLY A 86 16.71 18.39 -14.73
CA GLY A 86 17.01 19.49 -15.65
C GLY A 86 16.83 20.90 -15.06
N MET A 87 16.54 21.02 -13.75
CA MET A 87 16.35 22.32 -13.10
C MET A 87 17.69 23.01 -12.84
N SER A 88 17.68 24.35 -12.88
CA SER A 88 18.85 25.14 -12.50
C SER A 88 19.32 24.83 -11.07
N ARG A 89 20.63 24.78 -10.84
CA ARG A 89 21.26 24.65 -9.51
C ARG A 89 20.69 25.60 -8.46
N ALA A 90 20.44 26.86 -8.82
CA ALA A 90 19.88 27.86 -7.89
C ALA A 90 18.47 27.49 -7.39
N LYS A 91 17.64 26.92 -8.27
CA LYS A 91 16.31 26.41 -7.88
C LYS A 91 16.44 25.18 -6.99
N LEU A 92 17.31 24.24 -7.35
CA LEU A 92 17.58 23.05 -6.55
C LEU A 92 18.10 23.38 -5.15
N SER A 93 19.07 24.30 -5.04
CA SER A 93 19.55 24.78 -3.74
C SER A 93 18.41 25.33 -2.89
N ARG A 94 17.55 26.19 -3.45
CA ARG A 94 16.40 26.74 -2.70
C ARG A 94 15.43 25.66 -2.21
N LEU A 95 15.22 24.60 -3.00
CA LEU A 95 14.38 23.49 -2.57
C LEU A 95 15.04 22.69 -1.42
N MET A 96 16.36 22.48 -1.48
CA MET A 96 17.10 21.82 -0.39
C MET A 96 17.15 22.68 0.87
N ASP A 97 17.31 24.00 0.72
CA ASP A 97 17.32 24.98 1.82
C ASP A 97 15.97 25.01 2.56
N ALA A 98 14.88 24.77 1.83
CA ALA A 98 13.52 24.78 2.39
C ALA A 98 13.10 23.44 3.02
N GLU A 99 13.93 22.38 2.96
CA GLU A 99 13.51 21.00 3.25
C GLU A 99 12.20 20.65 2.51
N THR A 100 12.31 20.41 1.21
CA THR A 100 11.12 20.25 0.37
C THR A 100 10.59 18.83 0.41
N TRP A 101 9.35 18.69 0.86
CA TRP A 101 8.53 17.49 0.75
C TRP A 101 7.62 17.56 -0.50
N MET A 102 7.56 16.47 -1.26
CA MET A 102 6.83 16.34 -2.51
C MET A 102 5.95 15.10 -2.48
N ASN A 103 4.68 15.25 -2.86
CA ASN A 103 3.83 14.11 -3.21
C ASN A 103 4.14 13.62 -4.63
N ALA A 104 3.50 12.53 -5.05
CA ALA A 104 3.71 11.92 -6.37
C ALA A 104 3.58 12.92 -7.54
N ASN A 105 2.50 13.71 -7.57
CA ASN A 105 2.26 14.69 -8.62
C ASN A 105 3.37 15.75 -8.66
N LYS A 106 3.78 16.27 -7.49
CA LYS A 106 4.81 17.31 -7.42
C LYS A 106 6.20 16.76 -7.80
N ALA A 107 6.50 15.53 -7.41
CA ALA A 107 7.74 14.86 -7.81
C ALA A 107 7.84 14.72 -9.33
N VAL A 108 6.73 14.38 -10.01
CA VAL A 108 6.67 14.34 -11.48
C VAL A 108 6.75 15.74 -12.08
N GLU A 109 5.96 16.70 -11.59
CA GLU A 109 5.96 18.09 -12.07
C GLU A 109 7.34 18.74 -12.01
N LEU A 110 8.12 18.44 -10.96
CA LEU A 110 9.48 18.95 -10.77
C LEU A 110 10.56 18.08 -11.41
N GLY A 111 10.21 16.96 -12.05
CA GLY A 111 11.15 16.07 -12.74
C GLY A 111 11.98 15.16 -11.83
N PHE A 112 11.62 15.02 -10.54
CA PHE A 112 12.24 14.01 -9.66
C PHE A 112 11.72 12.60 -9.93
N ALA A 113 10.56 12.48 -10.57
CA ALA A 113 9.99 11.22 -11.04
C ALA A 113 9.48 11.36 -12.48
N ASP A 114 9.45 10.25 -13.21
CA ASP A 114 8.99 10.21 -14.60
C ASP A 114 7.48 9.90 -14.68
N GLU A 115 6.97 9.07 -13.79
CA GLU A 115 5.54 8.71 -13.78
C GLU A 115 5.02 8.31 -12.40
N ILE A 116 3.70 8.36 -12.27
CA ILE A 116 3.00 7.82 -11.10
C ILE A 116 2.67 6.35 -11.37
N LEU A 117 3.03 5.46 -10.44
CA LEU A 117 2.70 4.03 -10.53
C LEU A 117 1.19 3.87 -10.65
N GLN A 118 0.77 3.21 -11.72
CA GLN A 118 -0.62 2.80 -11.89
C GLN A 118 -0.78 1.38 -11.36
N ARG A 119 -1.94 1.13 -10.75
CA ARG A 119 -2.38 -0.25 -10.55
C ARG A 119 -2.76 -0.75 -11.93
N GLU A 120 -1.98 -1.68 -12.47
CA GLU A 120 -2.44 -2.47 -13.63
C GLU A 120 -3.86 -2.94 -13.29
N PRO A 121 -4.87 -2.70 -14.15
CA PRO A 121 -6.13 -3.40 -13.99
C PRO A 121 -5.72 -4.87 -14.01
N SER A 122 -5.78 -5.51 -12.83
CA SER A 122 -5.69 -6.96 -12.77
C SER A 122 -6.61 -7.45 -13.86
N SER A 123 -6.11 -8.27 -14.77
CA SER A 123 -6.95 -9.00 -15.70
C SER A 123 -7.94 -9.79 -14.84
N GLU A 124 -9.08 -9.19 -14.52
CA GLU A 124 -10.20 -9.80 -13.80
C GLU A 124 -10.76 -10.98 -14.61
N ASN A 125 -10.26 -11.20 -15.83
CA ASN A 125 -10.58 -12.31 -16.72
C ASN A 125 -9.71 -13.56 -16.58
N GLU A 126 -8.79 -13.66 -15.63
CA GLU A 126 -8.09 -14.93 -15.33
C GLU A 126 -8.28 -15.42 -13.89
N MET A 127 -9.38 -15.05 -13.22
CA MET A 127 -9.87 -15.89 -12.14
C MET A 127 -10.66 -17.02 -12.78
N THR A 128 -10.14 -18.25 -12.70
CA THR A 128 -10.93 -19.43 -13.07
C THR A 128 -12.23 -19.41 -12.27
N GLU A 129 -13.32 -19.83 -12.91
CA GLU A 129 -14.67 -19.87 -12.31
C GLU A 129 -14.68 -20.59 -10.95
N ALA A 130 -13.77 -21.56 -10.75
CA ALA A 130 -13.52 -22.24 -9.49
C ALA A 130 -13.01 -21.31 -8.36
N ALA A 131 -12.07 -20.40 -8.64
CA ALA A 131 -11.53 -19.47 -7.66
C ALA A 131 -12.56 -18.38 -7.30
N ALA A 132 -13.33 -17.90 -8.29
CA ALA A 132 -14.42 -16.95 -8.06
C ALA A 132 -15.55 -17.56 -7.21
N THR A 133 -15.88 -18.83 -7.46
CA THR A 133 -16.91 -19.54 -6.70
C THR A 133 -16.45 -19.87 -5.28
N ALA A 134 -15.16 -20.13 -5.07
CA ALA A 134 -14.59 -20.45 -3.75
C ALA A 134 -14.74 -19.31 -2.72
N PHE A 135 -14.69 -18.05 -3.15
CA PHE A 135 -14.89 -16.88 -2.29
C PHE A 135 -16.28 -16.24 -2.42
N SER A 136 -17.20 -16.89 -3.14
CA SER A 136 -18.56 -16.37 -3.28
C SER A 136 -19.30 -16.43 -1.93
N ARG A 137 -20.14 -15.41 -1.69
CA ARG A 137 -20.99 -15.35 -0.49
C ARG A 137 -21.82 -16.62 -0.32
N ALA A 138 -22.35 -17.17 -1.42
CA ALA A 138 -23.16 -18.38 -1.42
C ALA A 138 -22.36 -19.63 -0.99
N SER A 139 -21.14 -19.81 -1.50
CA SER A 139 -20.28 -20.94 -1.11
C SER A 139 -19.88 -20.87 0.37
N VAL A 140 -19.58 -19.67 0.85
CA VAL A 140 -19.24 -19.45 2.27
C VAL A 140 -20.46 -19.72 3.16
N THR A 141 -21.64 -19.23 2.80
CA THR A 141 -22.88 -19.49 3.56
C THR A 141 -23.25 -20.97 3.56
N ASN A 142 -23.14 -21.65 2.41
CA ASN A 142 -23.46 -23.07 2.30
C ASN A 142 -22.49 -23.93 3.12
N SER A 143 -21.18 -23.66 3.04
CA SER A 143 -20.19 -24.39 3.85
C SER A 143 -20.38 -24.16 5.36
N LEU A 144 -20.75 -22.94 5.76
CA LEU A 144 -21.11 -22.64 7.15
C LEU A 144 -22.38 -23.39 7.57
N MET A 145 -23.43 -23.38 6.75
CA MET A 145 -24.68 -24.08 7.07
C MET A 145 -24.53 -25.61 7.09
N GLU A 146 -23.68 -26.18 6.24
CA GLU A 146 -23.32 -27.60 6.29
C GLU A 146 -22.56 -27.92 7.58
N LYS A 147 -21.55 -27.11 7.95
CA LYS A 147 -20.80 -27.33 9.19
C LYS A 147 -21.67 -27.13 10.44
N LEU A 148 -22.59 -26.16 10.41
CA LEU A 148 -23.55 -25.92 11.49
C LEU A 148 -24.55 -27.07 11.58
N SER A 149 -25.13 -27.52 10.47
CA SER A 149 -26.08 -28.65 10.48
C SER A 149 -25.42 -29.97 10.87
N ALA A 150 -24.17 -30.20 10.46
CA ALA A 150 -23.38 -31.36 10.90
C ALA A 150 -23.06 -31.34 12.41
N ARG A 151 -22.88 -30.16 13.01
CA ARG A 151 -22.64 -29.98 14.45
C ARG A 151 -23.93 -29.87 15.27
N CYS A 152 -25.04 -29.48 14.67
CA CYS A 152 -26.35 -29.30 15.28
C CYS A 152 -27.31 -30.45 14.96
N ARG A 153 -26.83 -31.69 14.84
CA ARG A 153 -27.69 -32.88 14.89
C ARG A 153 -28.40 -32.93 16.26
N ILE A 154 -29.58 -32.31 16.34
CA ILE A 154 -30.59 -32.67 17.31
C ILE A 154 -31.20 -33.97 16.77
N GLU A 155 -31.04 -35.08 17.49
CA GLU A 155 -31.77 -36.30 17.18
C GLU A 155 -33.27 -36.03 17.30
N ALA A 156 -33.99 -36.06 16.17
CA ALA A 156 -35.44 -36.04 16.19
C ALA A 156 -35.93 -37.37 16.77
N LYS A 157 -36.57 -37.32 17.94
CA LYS A 157 -37.24 -38.47 18.55
C LYS A 157 -38.35 -38.97 17.61
N PRO A 158 -38.54 -40.29 17.41
CA PRO A 158 -39.50 -40.80 16.44
C PRO A 158 -40.95 -40.40 16.80
N THR A 159 -41.68 -39.91 15.80
CA THR A 159 -43.10 -39.59 15.89
C THR A 159 -43.91 -40.89 15.93
N GLU A 160 -44.44 -41.27 17.09
CA GLU A 160 -45.49 -42.30 17.14
C GLU A 160 -46.81 -41.72 16.62
N THR A 161 -47.22 -42.15 15.44
CA THR A 161 -48.60 -42.07 14.96
C THR A 161 -49.50 -42.95 15.81
N LYS A 162 -50.36 -42.34 16.63
CA LYS A 162 -51.61 -42.95 17.08
C LYS A 162 -52.79 -42.10 16.63
N THR A 163 -53.47 -42.61 15.60
CA THR A 163 -54.82 -42.27 15.18
C THR A 163 -55.78 -42.29 16.37
N ASN A 164 -56.41 -41.15 16.64
CA ASN A 164 -57.74 -41.13 17.27
C ASN A 164 -58.43 -39.81 16.88
N GLU A 165 -58.79 -39.69 15.60
CA GLU A 165 -59.62 -38.58 15.12
C GLU A 165 -61.03 -38.76 15.68
N ARG A 166 -61.38 -37.98 16.72
CA ARG A 166 -62.77 -37.90 17.20
C ARG A 166 -63.59 -37.06 16.23
N SER A 167 -64.72 -37.60 15.78
CA SER A 167 -65.65 -36.90 14.88
C SER A 167 -66.14 -35.58 15.50
N VAL A 168 -66.32 -34.56 14.66
CA VAL A 168 -66.83 -33.24 15.03
C VAL A 168 -68.19 -33.33 15.73
N ASP A 169 -69.00 -34.34 15.39
CA ASP A 169 -70.31 -34.55 16.00
C ASP A 169 -70.21 -34.87 17.50
N ASP A 170 -69.20 -35.64 17.92
CA ASP A 170 -68.94 -36.01 19.32
C ASP A 170 -68.53 -34.79 20.17
N LEU A 171 -67.87 -33.81 19.53
CA LEU A 171 -67.51 -32.54 20.16
C LEU A 171 -68.72 -31.61 20.32
N MET A 172 -69.63 -31.60 19.34
CA MET A 172 -70.85 -30.78 19.39
C MET A 172 -71.85 -31.31 20.42
N GLU A 173 -71.95 -32.63 20.58
CA GLU A 173 -72.81 -33.23 21.61
C GLU A 173 -72.33 -32.89 23.03
N ARG A 174 -71.00 -32.97 23.27
CA ARG A 174 -70.40 -32.55 24.54
C ARG A 174 -70.55 -31.06 24.83
N LEU A 175 -70.50 -30.20 23.83
CA LEU A 175 -70.68 -28.75 24.02
C LEU A 175 -72.12 -28.41 24.45
N ASN A 176 -73.11 -29.12 23.91
CA ASN A 176 -74.52 -28.91 24.26
C ASN A 176 -74.86 -29.40 25.68
N LEU A 177 -74.15 -30.41 26.20
CA LEU A 177 -74.29 -30.90 27.57
C LEU A 177 -73.83 -29.89 28.65
N ILE A 178 -73.01 -28.90 28.30
CA ILE A 178 -72.49 -27.88 29.23
C ILE A 178 -73.34 -26.58 29.15
N ARG A 179 -74.37 -26.54 28.29
CA ARG A 179 -75.16 -25.32 28.05
C ARG A 179 -76.55 -25.31 28.70
N ASN A 180 -76.83 -26.24 29.62
CA ASN A 180 -77.97 -26.21 30.56
C ASN A 180 -77.49 -26.29 32.01
#